data_AF-A0A8T0EQ27-F1
#
_entry.id   AF-A0A8T0EQ27-F1
#
_cell.length_a   1.000
_cell.length_b   1.000
_cell.length_c   1.000
_cell.angle_alpha   90.00
_cell.angle_beta   90.00
_cell.angle_gamma   90.00
#
_symmetry.space_group_name_H-M   'P 1'
#
loop_
_entity.id
_entity.type
_entity.pdbx_description
1 polymer ?
#
loop_
_entity_poly.entity_id
_entity_poly.type
_entity_poly.pdbx_seq_one_letter_code
_entity_poly.pdbx_strand_id
1 'polypeptide(L)'
;MLFVWITFGALQATLGLKFKDDSILELGSPCLPGTPCISPGQAFHPKKPQRPPKLIFKKSKSKDLCINNFFCTFQEEVKSSKILSDFFDYFNDLPAMEFCNGKYPEILDILTQIKTPNAEFVANEAIEAVAENYDKLSSDIVIQVYSNSLAKYLFTQGVLTPQNSVQLAKKYAKKMEEAANGNDSPYVALNEGYVGFIDSLGLFTPDKALLLALEYQNEWKMAAKPKRGI
;
A
#
# COMPACT_ATOMS: atom_id res chain seq x y z
N MET A 1 6.12 -1.90 -33.85
CA MET A 1 5.00 -2.61 -33.19
C MET A 1 5.24 -4.11 -33.30
N LEU A 2 5.81 -4.74 -32.27
CA LEU A 2 5.95 -6.20 -32.21
C LEU A 2 6.20 -6.62 -30.73
N PHE A 3 5.26 -7.39 -30.19
CA PHE A 3 5.31 -8.35 -29.07
C PHE A 3 6.08 -8.00 -27.77
N VAL A 4 5.35 -7.53 -26.76
CA VAL A 4 5.64 -7.77 -25.34
C VAL A 4 4.61 -8.79 -24.83
N TRP A 5 4.80 -10.07 -25.17
CA TRP A 5 3.90 -11.16 -24.73
C TRP A 5 4.62 -12.44 -24.30
N ILE A 6 5.94 -12.39 -24.08
CA ILE A 6 6.71 -13.55 -23.63
C ILE A 6 7.64 -13.14 -22.50
N THR A 7 7.12 -13.13 -21.27
CA THR A 7 7.90 -13.36 -20.02
C THR A 7 7.03 -13.53 -18.76
N PHE A 8 5.71 -13.38 -18.85
CA PHE A 8 4.81 -13.51 -17.69
C PHE A 8 4.84 -14.87 -16.95
N GLY A 9 5.29 -15.95 -17.58
CA GLY A 9 5.39 -17.28 -16.95
C GLY A 9 6.78 -17.71 -16.47
N ALA A 10 7.85 -17.00 -16.86
CA ALA A 10 9.22 -17.52 -16.70
C ALA A 10 9.96 -16.98 -15.47
N LEU A 11 9.50 -15.88 -14.86
CA LEU A 11 10.17 -15.28 -13.71
C LEU A 11 9.74 -15.87 -12.35
N GLN A 12 8.58 -16.54 -12.27
CA GLN A 12 8.15 -17.27 -11.07
C GLN A 12 8.96 -18.56 -10.82
N ALA A 13 9.65 -19.10 -11.83
CA ALA A 13 10.42 -20.34 -11.69
C ALA A 13 11.84 -20.13 -11.12
N THR A 14 12.36 -18.90 -11.11
CA THR A 14 13.78 -18.62 -10.80
C THR A 14 14.03 -18.21 -9.34
N LEU A 15 12.99 -17.89 -8.57
CA LEU A 15 13.15 -17.42 -7.17
C LEU A 15 12.90 -18.47 -6.09
N GLY A 16 12.49 -19.71 -6.42
CA GLY A 16 12.60 -20.85 -5.49
C GLY A 16 12.04 -20.66 -4.07
N LEU A 17 11.09 -19.73 -3.86
CA LEU A 17 10.48 -19.48 -2.55
C LEU A 17 9.27 -20.39 -2.37
N LYS A 18 9.54 -21.63 -1.93
CA LYS A 18 8.53 -22.46 -1.26
C LYS A 18 8.25 -21.85 0.11
N PHE A 19 7.16 -21.10 0.24
CA PHE A 19 6.50 -20.97 1.55
C PHE A 19 5.86 -22.32 1.87
N LYS A 20 6.45 -23.04 2.83
CA LYS A 20 5.86 -24.26 3.40
C LYS A 20 5.32 -23.92 4.77
N ASP A 21 4.03 -24.21 4.92
CA ASP A 21 3.18 -23.99 6.07
C ASP A 21 3.71 -24.57 7.39
N ASP A 22 3.23 -23.94 8.45
CA ASP A 22 3.30 -24.28 9.86
C ASP A 22 3.53 -25.76 10.17
N SER A 23 4.59 -26.03 10.92
CA SER A 23 4.75 -27.27 11.67
C SER A 23 5.41 -26.97 13.01
N ILE A 24 4.60 -27.22 14.04
CA ILE A 24 4.89 -27.23 15.47
C ILE A 24 6.27 -27.84 15.73
N LEU A 25 7.20 -27.06 16.28
CA LEU A 25 8.40 -27.58 16.93
C LEU A 25 8.05 -27.96 18.37
N GLU A 26 7.75 -29.24 18.58
CA GLU A 26 7.94 -29.87 19.88
C GLU A 26 9.43 -29.87 20.19
N LEU A 27 9.82 -29.08 21.20
CA LEU A 27 11.16 -29.11 21.76
C LEU A 27 11.28 -30.37 22.65
N GLY A 28 11.77 -31.46 22.07
CA GLY A 28 12.25 -32.62 22.82
C GLY A 28 13.42 -32.20 23.72
N SER A 29 13.21 -32.21 25.03
CA SER A 29 14.28 -32.02 26.02
C SER A 29 15.05 -33.32 26.21
N PRO A 30 16.39 -33.33 26.17
CA PRO A 30 17.18 -34.51 26.52
C PRO A 30 17.23 -34.70 28.04
N CYS A 31 16.88 -35.90 28.49
CA CYS A 31 17.04 -36.37 29.86
C CYS A 31 18.53 -36.47 30.23
N LEU A 32 18.92 -35.87 31.36
CA LEU A 32 20.18 -36.15 32.05
C LEU A 32 19.95 -37.20 33.16
N PRO A 33 20.85 -38.19 33.35
CA PRO A 33 20.69 -39.23 34.36
C PRO A 33 21.28 -38.82 35.71
N GLY A 34 20.53 -39.08 36.78
CA GLY A 34 21.09 -39.27 38.13
C GLY A 34 20.74 -38.21 39.18
N THR A 35 19.53 -38.27 39.75
CA THR A 35 19.28 -38.11 41.21
C THR A 35 17.81 -38.46 41.54
N PRO A 36 17.49 -38.91 42.77
CA PRO A 36 16.38 -39.82 43.05
C PRO A 36 15.03 -39.16 43.29
N CYS A 37 13.99 -39.98 43.06
CA CYS A 37 12.58 -39.71 43.29
C CYS A 37 12.26 -39.34 44.74
N ILE A 38 11.47 -38.28 44.94
CA ILE A 38 10.71 -38.05 46.17
C ILE A 38 9.25 -37.87 45.77
N SER A 39 8.38 -38.71 46.29
CA SER A 39 6.92 -38.53 46.35
C SER A 39 6.51 -38.50 47.83
N PRO A 40 5.25 -38.17 48.17
CA PRO A 40 4.45 -37.01 47.79
C PRO A 40 3.99 -36.26 49.07
N GLY A 41 3.64 -34.99 48.93
CA GLY A 41 2.84 -34.29 49.95
C GLY A 41 3.47 -33.03 50.47
N GLN A 42 3.10 -31.91 49.85
CA GLN A 42 2.79 -30.67 50.56
C GLN A 42 2.04 -29.75 49.61
N ALA A 43 0.82 -29.42 50.02
CA ALA A 43 -0.07 -28.52 49.31
C ALA A 43 0.53 -27.11 49.30
N PHE A 44 0.93 -26.64 48.12
CA PHE A 44 1.15 -25.22 47.84
C PHE A 44 0.08 -24.75 46.85
N HIS A 45 -0.90 -24.00 47.36
CA HIS A 45 -1.82 -23.26 46.52
C HIS A 45 -1.06 -22.19 45.73
N PRO A 46 -1.07 -22.19 44.39
CA PRO A 46 -0.55 -21.08 43.63
C PRO A 46 -1.57 -19.93 43.71
N LYS A 47 -1.16 -18.78 44.25
CA LYS A 47 -1.84 -17.50 44.03
C LYS A 47 -1.91 -17.28 42.52
N LYS A 48 -3.13 -17.12 41.99
CA LYS A 48 -3.36 -16.75 40.58
C LYS A 48 -2.49 -15.53 40.24
N PRO A 49 -1.71 -15.54 39.15
CA PRO A 49 -1.12 -14.33 38.64
C PRO A 49 -2.25 -13.40 38.21
N GLN A 50 -2.37 -12.24 38.87
CA GLN A 50 -3.19 -11.14 38.39
C GLN A 50 -2.66 -10.75 37.01
N ARG A 51 -3.44 -11.03 35.97
CA ARG A 51 -3.20 -10.45 34.65
C ARG A 51 -3.26 -8.93 34.80
N PRO A 52 -2.30 -8.17 34.25
CA PRO A 52 -2.45 -6.74 34.12
C PRO A 52 -3.74 -6.45 33.32
N PRO A 53 -4.42 -5.33 33.57
CA PRO A 53 -5.65 -5.00 32.85
C PRO A 53 -5.36 -5.02 31.35
N LYS A 54 -6.11 -5.86 30.63
CA LYS A 54 -6.10 -5.85 29.17
C LYS A 54 -6.50 -4.46 28.73
N LEU A 55 -5.53 -3.67 28.26
CA LEU A 55 -5.76 -2.51 27.43
C LEU A 55 -6.48 -2.99 26.17
N ILE A 56 -7.82 -2.96 26.22
CA ILE A 56 -8.65 -3.09 25.03
C ILE A 56 -8.49 -1.78 24.28
N PHE A 57 -7.41 -1.67 23.51
CA PHE A 57 -7.32 -0.66 22.47
C PHE A 57 -8.41 -0.99 21.45
N LYS A 58 -9.49 -0.21 21.44
CA LYS A 58 -10.45 -0.14 20.33
C LYS A 58 -9.71 0.44 19.11
N LYS A 59 -8.85 -0.36 18.48
CA LYS A 59 -7.93 0.05 17.40
C LYS A 59 -8.58 0.18 16.02
N SER A 60 -9.86 -0.19 15.86
CA SER A 60 -10.51 -0.18 14.54
C SER A 60 -11.12 1.17 14.15
N LYS A 61 -11.84 1.85 15.06
CA LYS A 61 -12.59 3.07 14.69
C LYS A 61 -11.72 4.26 14.29
N SER A 62 -10.53 4.42 14.87
CA SER A 62 -9.69 5.61 14.63
C SER A 62 -8.86 5.53 13.35
N LYS A 63 -8.44 4.31 12.96
CA LYS A 63 -7.69 4.06 11.71
C LYS A 63 -8.56 4.36 10.49
N ASP A 64 -9.79 3.84 10.52
CA ASP A 64 -10.73 4.06 9.42
C ASP A 64 -11.13 5.54 9.32
N LEU A 65 -11.26 6.24 10.46
CA LEU A 65 -11.65 7.65 10.48
C LEU A 65 -10.59 8.59 9.88
N CYS A 66 -9.30 8.43 10.19
CA CYS A 66 -8.28 9.34 9.64
C CYS A 66 -8.02 9.12 8.15
N ILE A 67 -8.03 7.88 7.68
CA ILE A 67 -7.92 7.54 6.25
C ILE A 67 -9.13 8.08 5.49
N ASN A 68 -10.35 7.87 6.03
CA ASN A 68 -11.57 8.39 5.41
C ASN A 68 -11.58 9.92 5.36
N ASN A 69 -11.16 10.60 6.43
CA ASN A 69 -11.08 12.07 6.42
C ASN A 69 -10.08 12.56 5.37
N PHE A 70 -8.92 11.91 5.24
CA PHE A 70 -7.95 12.25 4.19
C PHE A 70 -8.56 12.09 2.80
N PHE A 71 -9.18 10.93 2.54
CA PHE A 71 -9.85 10.63 1.28
C PHE A 71 -10.94 11.65 0.93
N CYS A 72 -11.89 11.87 1.83
CA CYS A 72 -13.00 12.80 1.59
C CYS A 72 -12.52 14.22 1.34
N THR A 73 -11.55 14.71 2.13
CA THR A 73 -10.96 16.03 1.89
C THR A 73 -10.25 16.09 0.54
N PHE A 74 -9.44 15.10 0.16
CA PHE A 74 -8.78 15.10 -1.15
C PHE A 74 -9.81 15.10 -2.29
N GLN A 75 -10.87 14.31 -2.18
CA GLN A 75 -11.94 14.25 -3.17
C GLN A 75 -12.70 15.59 -3.28
N GLU A 76 -12.94 16.28 -2.16
CA GLU A 76 -13.52 17.63 -2.14
C GLU A 76 -12.61 18.64 -2.87
N GLU A 77 -11.31 18.61 -2.60
CA GLU A 77 -10.34 19.49 -3.25
C GLU A 77 -10.30 19.25 -4.77
N VAL A 78 -10.27 17.98 -5.21
CA VAL A 78 -10.34 17.62 -6.64
C VAL A 78 -11.61 18.18 -7.31
N LYS A 79 -12.76 18.06 -6.66
CA LYS A 79 -14.04 18.59 -7.19
C LYS A 79 -14.09 20.12 -7.21
N SER A 80 -13.38 20.77 -6.29
CA SER A 80 -13.35 22.24 -6.20
C SER A 80 -12.37 22.90 -7.17
N SER A 81 -11.40 22.15 -7.68
CA SER A 81 -10.36 22.64 -8.58
C SER A 81 -10.62 22.19 -10.01
N LYS A 82 -10.79 23.14 -10.93
CA LYS A 82 -10.95 22.83 -12.37
C LYS A 82 -9.75 22.08 -12.92
N ILE A 83 -8.54 22.45 -12.50
CA ILE A 83 -7.29 21.81 -12.96
C ILE A 83 -7.28 20.34 -12.53
N LEU A 84 -7.57 20.06 -11.26
CA LEU A 84 -7.60 18.67 -10.77
C LEU A 84 -8.75 17.87 -11.38
N SER A 85 -9.94 18.46 -11.53
CA SER A 85 -11.07 17.78 -12.18
C SER A 85 -10.71 17.39 -13.62
N ASP A 86 -10.27 18.35 -14.44
CA ASP A 86 -9.88 18.08 -15.84
C ASP A 86 -8.75 17.03 -15.91
N PHE A 87 -7.79 17.12 -14.99
CA PHE A 87 -6.68 16.18 -14.90
C PHE A 87 -7.13 14.75 -14.59
N PHE A 88 -8.02 14.55 -13.62
CA PHE A 88 -8.52 13.20 -13.31
C PHE A 88 -9.50 12.70 -14.38
N ASP A 89 -10.24 13.60 -15.05
CA ASP A 89 -11.15 13.26 -16.14
C ASP A 89 -10.45 12.71 -17.37
N TYR A 90 -9.15 13.00 -17.57
CA TYR A 90 -8.33 12.32 -18.57
C TYR A 90 -8.38 10.79 -18.44
N PHE A 91 -8.45 10.26 -17.20
CA PHE A 91 -8.45 8.82 -16.95
C PHE A 91 -9.85 8.19 -17.05
N ASN A 92 -10.89 9.00 -17.31
CA ASN A 92 -12.24 8.47 -17.46
C ASN A 92 -12.39 7.67 -18.75
N ASP A 93 -12.94 6.46 -18.65
CA ASP A 93 -13.07 5.49 -19.74
C ASP A 93 -11.74 5.05 -20.40
N LEU A 94 -10.61 5.34 -19.75
CA LEU A 94 -9.28 4.96 -20.25
C LEU A 94 -9.09 3.44 -20.17
N PRO A 95 -8.66 2.77 -21.25
CA PRO A 95 -8.34 1.34 -21.20
C PRO A 95 -7.26 1.05 -20.15
N ALA A 96 -7.48 0.03 -19.32
CA ALA A 96 -6.55 -0.30 -18.24
C ALA A 96 -5.13 -0.61 -18.75
N MET A 97 -5.02 -1.27 -19.90
CA MET A 97 -3.74 -1.55 -20.55
C MET A 97 -3.02 -0.27 -21.02
N GLU A 98 -3.76 0.74 -21.49
CA GLU A 98 -3.18 2.02 -21.87
C GLU A 98 -2.62 2.74 -20.65
N PHE A 99 -3.37 2.75 -19.55
CA PHE A 99 -2.90 3.27 -18.27
C PHE A 99 -1.63 2.57 -17.79
N CYS A 100 -1.59 1.23 -17.84
CA CYS A 100 -0.41 0.45 -17.46
C CYS A 100 0.81 0.78 -18.32
N ASN A 101 0.63 0.87 -19.63
CA ASN A 101 1.70 1.21 -20.58
C ASN A 101 2.24 2.63 -20.36
N GLY A 102 1.37 3.59 -20.01
CA GLY A 102 1.79 4.94 -19.66
C GLY A 102 2.47 5.02 -18.29
N LYS A 103 2.03 4.22 -17.32
CA LYS A 103 2.54 4.27 -15.93
C LYS A 103 3.84 3.52 -15.68
N TYR A 104 4.00 2.35 -16.29
CA TYR A 104 5.17 1.52 -16.10
C TYR A 104 6.50 2.27 -16.31
N PRO A 105 6.73 2.97 -17.44
CA PRO A 105 8.00 3.66 -17.67
C PRO A 105 8.26 4.75 -16.64
N GLU A 106 7.23 5.50 -16.24
CA GLU A 106 7.34 6.57 -15.25
C GLU A 106 7.67 6.03 -13.86
N ILE A 107 7.11 4.90 -13.46
CA ILE A 107 7.44 4.24 -12.18
C ILE A 107 8.86 3.69 -12.23
N LEU A 108 9.23 3.00 -13.33
CA LEU A 108 10.55 2.39 -13.48
C LEU A 108 11.67 3.44 -13.48
N ASP A 109 11.48 4.58 -14.15
CA ASP A 109 12.45 5.67 -14.19
C ASP A 109 12.70 6.21 -12.78
N ILE A 110 11.65 6.57 -12.04
CA ILE A 110 11.76 7.05 -10.65
C ILE A 110 12.47 6.03 -9.76
N LEU A 111 12.08 4.75 -9.83
CA LEU A 111 12.68 3.69 -9.03
C LEU A 111 14.17 3.51 -9.34
N THR A 112 14.56 3.67 -10.60
CA THR A 112 15.95 3.62 -11.06
C THR A 112 16.74 4.81 -10.54
N GLN A 113 16.18 6.02 -10.59
CA GLN A 113 16.81 7.24 -10.10
C GLN A 113 17.12 7.17 -8.60
N ILE A 114 16.19 6.64 -7.80
CA ILE A 114 16.44 6.43 -6.36
C ILE A 114 17.28 5.17 -6.08
N LYS A 115 17.65 4.38 -7.09
CA LYS A 115 18.46 3.16 -6.96
C LYS A 115 17.76 2.07 -6.14
N THR A 116 16.47 1.89 -6.38
CA THR A 116 15.69 0.78 -5.79
C THR A 116 16.23 -0.56 -6.29
N PRO A 117 16.54 -1.51 -5.39
CA PRO A 117 16.88 -2.87 -5.79
C PRO A 117 15.72 -3.52 -6.56
N ASN A 118 16.03 -4.18 -7.69
CA ASN A 118 15.03 -4.83 -8.55
C ASN A 118 13.90 -3.88 -8.99
N ALA A 119 14.23 -2.67 -9.45
CA ALA A 119 13.28 -1.64 -9.86
C ALA A 119 12.21 -2.14 -10.85
N GLU A 120 12.58 -3.00 -11.82
CA GLU A 120 11.64 -3.62 -12.76
C GLU A 120 10.58 -4.49 -12.06
N PHE A 121 10.99 -5.29 -11.07
CA PHE A 121 10.06 -6.09 -10.29
C PHE A 121 9.09 -5.20 -9.52
N VAL A 122 9.59 -4.18 -8.84
CA VAL A 122 8.76 -3.24 -8.06
C VAL A 122 7.80 -2.45 -8.96
N ALA A 123 8.25 -2.03 -10.15
CA ALA A 123 7.41 -1.35 -11.12
C ALA A 123 6.28 -2.25 -11.62
N ASN A 124 6.58 -3.51 -11.95
CA ASN A 124 5.57 -4.50 -12.37
C ASN A 124 4.55 -4.75 -11.26
N GLU A 125 5.00 -5.00 -10.03
CA GLU A 125 4.11 -5.20 -8.87
C GLU A 125 3.13 -4.05 -8.70
N ALA A 126 3.57 -2.80 -8.88
CA ALA A 126 2.70 -1.63 -8.73
C ALA A 126 1.52 -1.63 -9.72
N ILE A 127 1.71 -2.07 -10.96
CA ILE A 127 0.70 -1.92 -12.03
C ILE A 127 -0.05 -3.20 -12.38
N GLU A 128 0.45 -4.38 -11.99
CA GLU A 128 -0.12 -5.68 -12.35
C GLU A 128 -1.62 -5.77 -12.02
N ALA A 129 -1.99 -5.33 -10.82
CA ALA A 129 -3.38 -5.36 -10.36
C ALA A 129 -4.34 -4.54 -11.23
N VAL A 130 -3.86 -3.54 -11.96
CA VAL A 130 -4.73 -2.71 -12.80
C VAL A 130 -5.19 -3.51 -14.02
N ALA A 131 -4.25 -4.12 -14.75
CA ALA A 131 -4.56 -4.92 -15.93
C ALA A 131 -5.33 -6.19 -15.61
N GLU A 132 -5.13 -6.79 -14.43
CA GLU A 132 -5.83 -8.00 -14.02
C GLU A 132 -7.30 -7.78 -13.64
N ASN A 133 -7.64 -6.58 -13.16
CA ASN A 133 -8.93 -6.34 -12.51
C ASN A 133 -9.84 -5.36 -13.25
N TYR A 134 -9.35 -4.70 -14.30
CA TYR A 134 -10.07 -3.66 -15.00
C TYR A 134 -9.94 -3.78 -16.51
N ASP A 135 -11.05 -3.59 -17.22
CA ASP A 135 -11.03 -3.34 -18.68
C ASP A 135 -10.80 -1.85 -18.96
N LYS A 136 -11.49 -1.00 -18.19
CA LYS A 136 -11.43 0.45 -18.26
C LYS A 136 -11.41 1.06 -16.87
N LEU A 137 -10.82 2.25 -16.78
CA LEU A 137 -10.76 3.05 -15.57
C LEU A 137 -11.82 4.16 -15.59
N SER A 138 -12.11 4.70 -14.42
CA SER A 138 -12.92 5.89 -14.23
C SER A 138 -12.16 6.92 -13.39
N SER A 139 -12.51 8.21 -13.49
CA SER A 139 -11.90 9.24 -12.64
C SER A 139 -12.00 8.87 -11.15
N ASP A 140 -13.18 8.39 -10.72
CA ASP A 140 -13.46 8.02 -9.33
C ASP A 140 -12.54 6.92 -8.81
N ILE A 141 -12.26 5.88 -9.62
CA ILE A 141 -11.41 4.77 -9.16
C ILE A 141 -9.95 5.21 -9.03
N VAL A 142 -9.47 6.04 -9.96
CA VAL A 142 -8.11 6.59 -9.92
C VAL A 142 -7.95 7.50 -8.71
N ILE A 143 -8.90 8.43 -8.49
CA ILE A 143 -8.92 9.30 -7.31
C ILE A 143 -8.90 8.46 -6.03
N GLN A 144 -9.77 7.44 -5.94
CA GLN A 144 -9.86 6.56 -4.77
C GLN A 144 -8.55 5.81 -4.50
N VAL A 145 -7.95 5.22 -5.53
CA VAL A 145 -6.72 4.44 -5.36
C VAL A 145 -5.56 5.32 -4.94
N TYR A 146 -5.35 6.45 -5.61
CA TYR A 146 -4.24 7.36 -5.30
C TYR A 146 -4.35 7.99 -3.91
N SER A 147 -5.55 8.37 -3.51
CA SER A 147 -5.77 8.93 -2.17
C SER A 147 -5.67 7.88 -1.06
N ASN A 148 -6.27 6.71 -1.23
CA ASN A 148 -6.23 5.67 -0.20
C ASN A 148 -4.85 5.03 -0.03
N SER A 149 -4.14 4.78 -1.14
CA SER A 149 -2.78 4.20 -1.09
C SER A 149 -1.83 5.14 -0.36
N LEU A 150 -1.88 6.44 -0.68
CA LEU A 150 -1.12 7.45 0.05
C LEU A 150 -1.54 7.54 1.52
N ALA A 151 -2.84 7.64 1.81
CA ALA A 151 -3.32 7.74 3.19
C ALA A 151 -2.90 6.54 4.05
N LYS A 152 -3.01 5.32 3.50
CA LYS A 152 -2.58 4.08 4.17
C LYS A 152 -1.07 4.06 4.35
N TYR A 153 -0.30 4.42 3.34
CA TYR A 153 1.15 4.52 3.44
C TYR A 153 1.56 5.51 4.54
N LEU A 154 1.04 6.74 4.53
CA LEU A 154 1.33 7.75 5.54
C LEU A 154 0.91 7.32 6.95
N PHE A 155 -0.20 6.59 7.08
CA PHE A 155 -0.64 6.02 8.35
C PHE A 155 0.34 4.96 8.85
N THR A 156 0.76 4.05 7.97
CA THR A 156 1.76 3.01 8.27
C THR A 156 3.12 3.62 8.66
N GLN A 157 3.50 4.74 8.04
CA GLN A 157 4.71 5.50 8.39
C GLN A 157 4.54 6.36 9.66
N GLY A 158 3.35 6.41 10.27
CA GLY A 158 3.08 7.21 11.48
C GLY A 158 2.95 8.72 11.24
N VAL A 159 2.87 9.16 9.99
CA VAL A 159 2.73 10.58 9.61
C VAL A 159 1.27 11.02 9.58
N LEU A 160 0.36 10.16 9.11
CA LEU A 160 -1.07 10.46 9.09
C LEU A 160 -1.70 10.21 10.46
N THR A 161 -2.28 11.25 11.04
CA THR A 161 -2.98 11.24 12.32
C THR A 161 -4.38 11.84 12.17
N PRO A 162 -5.31 11.56 13.11
CA PRO A 162 -6.62 12.23 13.10
C PRO A 162 -6.55 13.76 13.14
N GLN A 163 -5.48 14.33 13.71
CA GLN A 163 -5.31 15.77 13.88
C GLN A 163 -4.83 16.46 12.60
N ASN A 164 -4.10 15.75 11.72
CA ASN A 164 -3.48 16.35 10.53
C ASN A 164 -4.04 15.82 9.20
N SER A 165 -4.99 14.87 9.21
CA SER A 165 -5.48 14.21 7.99
C SER A 165 -6.02 15.20 6.95
N VAL A 166 -6.81 16.17 7.38
CA VAL A 166 -7.39 17.22 6.51
C VAL A 166 -6.28 18.10 5.92
N GLN A 167 -5.33 18.57 6.75
CA GLN A 167 -4.24 19.41 6.26
C GLN A 167 -3.31 18.67 5.29
N LEU A 168 -2.99 17.40 5.57
CA LEU A 168 -2.16 16.59 4.67
C LEU A 168 -2.88 16.33 3.34
N ALA A 169 -4.19 16.05 3.35
CA ALA A 169 -4.97 15.88 2.13
C ALA A 169 -4.99 17.14 1.26
N LYS A 170 -5.17 18.33 1.86
CA LYS A 170 -5.10 19.61 1.13
C LYS A 170 -3.70 19.88 0.54
N LYS A 171 -2.64 19.60 1.31
CA LYS A 171 -1.26 19.73 0.80
C LYS A 171 -0.99 18.76 -0.36
N TYR A 172 -1.50 17.54 -0.25
CA TYR A 172 -1.41 16.55 -1.32
C TYR A 172 -2.18 17.00 -2.57
N ALA A 173 -3.43 17.47 -2.42
CA ALA A 173 -4.21 18.03 -3.53
C ALA A 173 -3.47 19.18 -4.22
N LYS A 174 -2.92 20.12 -3.45
CA LYS A 174 -2.11 21.21 -4.00
C LYS A 174 -0.89 20.70 -4.78
N LYS A 175 -0.17 19.72 -4.25
CA LYS A 175 1.00 19.14 -4.92
C LYS A 175 0.61 18.43 -6.23
N MET A 176 -0.53 17.75 -6.23
CA MET A 176 -1.10 17.14 -7.44
C MET A 176 -1.51 18.20 -8.47
N GLU A 177 -2.09 19.31 -8.03
CA GLU A 177 -2.51 20.41 -8.91
C GLU A 177 -1.30 21.11 -9.54
N GLU A 178 -0.26 21.38 -8.75
CA GLU A 178 1.01 21.93 -9.22
C GLU A 178 1.63 21.01 -10.29
N ALA A 179 1.62 19.69 -10.06
CA ALA A 179 2.14 18.71 -11.02
C ALA A 179 1.28 18.64 -12.30
N ALA A 180 -0.05 18.65 -12.17
CA ALA A 180 -0.98 18.63 -13.31
C ALA A 180 -0.88 19.90 -14.17
N ASN A 181 -0.65 21.06 -13.56
CA ASN A 181 -0.48 22.32 -14.30
C ASN A 181 0.92 22.47 -14.92
N GLY A 182 1.93 21.78 -14.37
CA GLY A 182 3.33 21.88 -14.79
C GLY A 182 3.76 20.90 -15.87
N ASN A 183 2.92 19.91 -16.22
CA ASN A 183 3.29 18.81 -17.10
C ASN A 183 2.23 18.53 -18.16
N ASP A 184 2.66 18.37 -19.41
CA ASP A 184 1.79 18.00 -20.52
C ASP A 184 1.41 16.50 -20.49
N SER A 185 2.26 15.65 -19.90
CA SER A 185 1.99 14.23 -19.75
C SER A 185 1.19 13.97 -18.47
N PRO A 186 -0.03 13.41 -18.55
CA PRO A 186 -0.82 13.09 -17.37
C PRO A 186 -0.17 12.00 -16.51
N TYR A 187 0.65 11.11 -17.10
CA TYR A 187 1.35 10.06 -16.37
C TYR A 187 2.51 10.62 -15.53
N VAL A 188 3.28 11.56 -16.09
CA VAL A 188 4.33 12.31 -15.39
C VAL A 188 3.71 13.13 -14.27
N ALA A 189 2.69 13.94 -14.57
CA ALA A 189 1.97 14.74 -13.57
C ALA A 189 1.45 13.88 -12.40
N LEU A 190 0.85 12.73 -12.70
CA LEU A 190 0.30 11.84 -11.67
C LEU A 190 1.42 11.25 -10.79
N ASN A 191 2.58 10.92 -11.37
CA ASN A 191 3.73 10.43 -10.61
C ASN A 191 4.39 11.55 -9.80
N GLU A 192 4.64 12.71 -10.38
CA GLU A 192 5.24 13.86 -9.68
C GLU A 192 4.35 14.36 -8.54
N GLY A 193 3.03 14.39 -8.73
CA GLY A 193 2.08 14.75 -7.68
C GLY A 193 2.09 13.74 -6.53
N TYR A 194 2.07 12.45 -6.84
CA TYR A 194 2.06 11.37 -5.85
C TYR A 194 3.40 11.21 -5.14
N VAL A 195 4.45 10.88 -5.90
CA VAL A 195 5.80 10.65 -5.39
C VAL A 195 6.40 11.93 -4.84
N GLY A 196 6.22 13.07 -5.51
CA GLY A 196 6.77 14.34 -5.05
C GLY A 196 6.13 14.82 -3.73
N PHE A 197 4.89 14.44 -3.44
CA PHE A 197 4.32 14.67 -2.11
C PHE A 197 4.98 13.78 -1.04
N ILE A 198 5.15 12.49 -1.32
CA ILE A 198 5.81 11.54 -0.40
C ILE A 198 7.27 11.95 -0.13
N ASP A 199 7.97 12.37 -1.17
CA ASP A 199 9.36 12.82 -1.10
C ASP A 199 9.49 14.12 -0.30
N SER A 200 8.54 15.06 -0.41
CA SER A 200 8.52 16.27 0.42
C SER A 200 8.41 16.00 1.93
N LEU A 201 8.02 14.78 2.31
CA LEU A 201 7.96 14.30 3.70
C LEU A 201 9.21 13.48 4.09
N GLY A 202 10.17 13.30 3.19
CA GLY A 202 11.35 12.45 3.37
C GLY A 202 11.01 10.95 3.46
N LEU A 203 9.88 10.54 2.88
CA LEU A 203 9.38 9.17 2.97
C LEU A 203 9.61 8.35 1.70
N PHE A 204 10.08 8.96 0.62
CA PHE A 204 10.35 8.27 -0.64
C PHE A 204 11.81 7.81 -0.68
N THR A 205 12.03 6.55 -0.33
CA THR A 205 13.37 5.99 -0.11
C THR A 205 13.47 4.59 -0.73
N PRO A 206 14.68 4.13 -1.10
CA PRO A 206 14.84 2.88 -1.85
C PRO A 206 14.37 1.65 -1.08
N ASP A 207 14.54 1.65 0.24
CA ASP A 207 14.09 0.59 1.16
C ASP A 207 12.57 0.54 1.35
N LYS A 208 11.86 1.63 1.01
CA LYS A 208 10.39 1.72 1.14
C LYS A 208 9.65 1.59 -0.18
N ALA A 209 10.36 1.58 -1.30
CA ALA A 209 9.76 1.55 -2.63
C ALA A 209 8.84 0.33 -2.85
N LEU A 210 9.26 -0.87 -2.43
CA LEU A 210 8.43 -2.07 -2.54
C LEU A 210 7.17 -1.98 -1.66
N LEU A 211 7.30 -1.47 -0.43
CA LEU A 211 6.14 -1.28 0.45
C LEU A 211 5.12 -0.32 -0.18
N LEU A 212 5.58 0.78 -0.75
CA LEU A 212 4.72 1.75 -1.43
C LEU A 212 4.02 1.13 -2.66
N ALA A 213 4.75 0.36 -3.47
CA ALA A 213 4.19 -0.35 -4.62
C ALA A 213 3.11 -1.36 -4.20
N LEU A 214 3.34 -2.11 -3.12
CA LEU A 214 2.38 -3.09 -2.61
C LEU A 214 1.12 -2.42 -2.01
N GLU A 215 1.26 -1.32 -1.28
CA GLU A 215 0.10 -0.53 -0.80
C GLU A 215 -0.72 0.01 -1.98
N TYR A 216 -0.05 0.51 -3.02
CA TYR A 216 -0.70 0.98 -4.25
C TYR A 216 -1.43 -0.15 -4.99
N GLN A 217 -0.76 -1.28 -5.21
CA GLN A 217 -1.32 -2.47 -5.85
C GLN A 217 -2.54 -3.01 -5.07
N ASN A 218 -2.46 -3.04 -3.74
CA ASN A 218 -3.55 -3.50 -2.89
C ASN A 218 -4.81 -2.64 -3.02
N GLU A 219 -4.66 -1.33 -3.21
CA GLU A 219 -5.83 -0.45 -3.41
C GLU A 219 -6.53 -0.71 -4.73
N TRP A 220 -5.81 -1.02 -5.81
CA TRP A 220 -6.43 -1.47 -7.06
C TRP A 220 -7.21 -2.77 -6.85
N LYS A 221 -6.60 -3.77 -6.20
CA LYS A 221 -7.27 -5.04 -5.87
C LYS A 221 -8.52 -4.83 -5.00
N MET A 222 -8.49 -3.88 -4.07
CA MET A 222 -9.61 -3.58 -3.17
C MET A 222 -10.72 -2.80 -3.87
N ALA A 223 -10.39 -1.85 -4.75
CA ALA A 223 -11.35 -1.05 -5.47
C ALA A 223 -12.10 -1.86 -6.55
N ALA A 224 -11.51 -2.94 -7.05
CA ALA A 224 -12.14 -3.85 -8.01
C ALA A 224 -13.21 -4.77 -7.39
N LYS A 225 -13.16 -4.97 -6.07
CA LYS A 225 -14.10 -5.86 -5.39
C LYS A 225 -15.52 -5.31 -5.52
N PRO A 226 -16.51 -6.13 -5.90
CA PRO A 226 -17.91 -5.72 -5.88
C PRO A 226 -18.25 -5.21 -4.49
N LYS A 227 -18.76 -3.97 -4.40
CA LYS A 227 -19.39 -3.50 -3.16
C LYS A 227 -20.55 -4.44 -2.90
N ARG A 228 -20.38 -5.37 -1.94
CA ARG A 228 -21.46 -6.28 -1.53
C ARG A 228 -22.67 -5.39 -1.21
N GLY A 229 -23.76 -5.61 -1.93
CA GLY A 229 -24.96 -4.81 -1.85
C GLY A 229 -25.39 -4.59 -0.40
N ILE A 230 -25.67 -3.33 -0.08
CA ILE A 230 -26.52 -2.92 1.03
C ILE A 230 -27.96 -3.20 0.59
#